data_AF-A0A2V6Q3X3-F1
#
_entry.id   AF-A0A2V6Q3X3-F1
#
_cell.length_a   1.000
_cell.length_b   1.000
_cell.length_c   1.000
_cell.angle_alpha   90.00
_cell.angle_beta   90.00
_cell.angle_gamma   90.00
#
_symmetry.space_group_name_H-M   'P 1'
#
loop_
_entity.id
_entity.type
_entity.pdbx_description
1 polymer ?
#
loop_
_entity_poly.entity_id
_entity_poly.type
_entity_poly.pdbx_seq_one_letter_code
_entity_poly.pdbx_strand_id
1 'polypeptide(L)'
;MVAERMAHYESEPEILVWFTEWGVWPSGERPHIFTRLRASYGENRPLIETPGHVFQRLEQDDAISFVTLGVLFLWAVYVVGGSGNRLVHYSHDEVGWSAL
;
A
#
# COMPACT_ATOMS: atom_id res chain seq x y z
N MET A 1 -8.19 2.62 -11.40
CA MET A 1 -6.75 2.28 -11.38
C MET A 1 -6.33 1.43 -10.19
N VAL A 2 -6.35 1.91 -8.93
CA VAL A 2 -5.90 1.09 -7.78
C VAL A 2 -6.83 -0.09 -7.53
N ALA A 3 -8.13 0.14 -7.29
CA ALA A 3 -9.09 -0.93 -7.04
C ALA A 3 -9.14 -1.97 -8.17
N GLU A 4 -9.17 -1.53 -9.43
CA GLU A 4 -9.11 -2.41 -10.61
C GLU A 4 -7.86 -3.30 -10.63
N ARG A 5 -6.67 -2.76 -10.30
CA ARG A 5 -5.44 -3.55 -10.21
C ARG A 5 -5.46 -4.50 -9.01
N MET A 6 -5.99 -4.04 -7.88
CA MET A 6 -6.07 -4.82 -6.64
C MET A 6 -7.09 -5.97 -6.73
N ALA A 7 -8.05 -5.92 -7.66
CA ALA A 7 -8.97 -7.04 -7.93
C ALA A 7 -8.22 -8.34 -8.31
N HIS A 8 -7.01 -8.23 -8.88
CA HIS A 8 -6.17 -9.39 -9.17
C HIS A 8 -5.61 -10.11 -7.93
N TYR A 9 -5.81 -9.54 -6.74
CA TYR A 9 -5.40 -10.12 -5.45
C TYR A 9 -6.58 -10.75 -4.68
N GLU A 10 -7.81 -10.77 -5.23
CA GLU A 10 -9.00 -11.34 -4.57
C GLU A 10 -8.81 -12.80 -4.12
N SER A 11 -7.98 -13.57 -4.84
CA SER A 11 -7.67 -14.96 -4.52
C SER A 11 -6.50 -15.14 -3.54
N GLU A 12 -5.76 -14.07 -3.23
CA GLU A 12 -4.60 -14.18 -2.33
C GLU A 12 -5.06 -14.34 -0.88
N PRO A 13 -4.46 -15.26 -0.11
CA PRO A 13 -4.84 -15.47 1.29
C PRO A 13 -4.50 -14.26 2.17
N GLU A 14 -3.43 -13.56 1.82
CA GLU A 14 -2.94 -12.34 2.45
C GLU A 14 -2.32 -11.42 1.40
N ILE A 15 -2.25 -10.13 1.72
CA ILE A 15 -1.67 -9.09 0.87
C ILE A 15 -0.75 -8.26 1.76
N LEU A 16 0.52 -8.14 1.38
CA LEU A 16 1.45 -7.18 1.97
C LEU A 16 1.41 -5.88 1.16
N VAL A 17 1.07 -4.78 1.83
CA VAL A 17 1.29 -3.42 1.32
C VAL A 17 2.53 -2.86 2.01
N TRP A 18 3.56 -2.53 1.23
CA TRP A 18 4.84 -2.10 1.76
C TRP A 18 5.25 -0.74 1.18
N PHE A 19 5.25 0.27 2.03
CA PHE A 19 5.70 1.62 1.71
C PHE A 19 7.22 1.66 1.76
N THR A 20 7.86 2.14 0.69
CA THR A 20 9.34 2.15 0.59
C THR A 20 9.93 3.54 0.43
N GLU A 21 9.12 4.51 -0.02
CA GLU A 21 9.58 5.88 -0.19
C GLU A 21 8.44 6.88 0.02
N TRP A 22 8.72 7.98 0.72
CA TRP A 22 7.82 9.09 1.03
C TRP A 22 8.68 10.32 1.41
N GLY A 23 8.07 11.51 1.49
CA GLY A 23 8.77 12.75 1.86
C GLY A 23 9.45 13.49 0.71
N VAL A 24 9.30 13.02 -0.54
CA VAL A 24 9.94 13.62 -1.73
C VAL A 24 9.31 14.96 -2.10
N TRP A 25 7.99 15.11 -1.94
CA TRP A 25 7.27 16.36 -2.21
C TRP A 25 6.33 16.75 -1.07
N PRO A 26 6.83 17.47 -0.06
CA PRO A 26 6.04 17.82 1.12
C PRO A 26 4.69 18.50 0.84
N SER A 27 4.55 19.24 -0.26
CA SER A 27 3.29 19.89 -0.67
C SER A 27 2.20 18.91 -1.14
N GLY A 28 2.59 17.74 -1.67
CA GLY A 28 1.68 16.70 -2.14
C GLY A 28 1.22 15.75 -1.03
N GLU A 29 1.91 15.76 0.10
CA GLU A 29 1.76 14.75 1.15
C GLU A 29 0.85 15.25 2.28
N ARG A 30 0.13 14.30 2.90
CA ARG A 30 -0.70 14.56 4.08
C ARG A 30 -0.48 13.44 5.10
N PRO A 31 0.73 13.30 5.67
CA PRO A 31 1.09 12.17 6.54
C PRO A 31 0.16 12.05 7.76
N HIS A 32 -0.39 13.17 8.25
CA HIS A 32 -1.41 13.15 9.29
C HIS A 32 -2.62 12.24 8.94
N ILE A 33 -3.13 12.30 7.70
CA ILE A 33 -4.26 11.47 7.27
C ILE A 33 -3.87 9.98 7.35
N PHE A 34 -2.68 9.65 6.85
CA PHE A 34 -2.19 8.27 6.86
C PHE A 34 -1.94 7.74 8.28
N THR A 35 -1.40 8.57 9.17
CA THR A 35 -1.22 8.22 10.58
C THR A 35 -2.57 7.94 11.25
N ARG A 36 -3.61 8.75 10.98
CA ARG A 36 -4.95 8.53 11.54
C ARG A 36 -5.63 7.28 10.99
N LEU A 37 -5.41 6.97 9.71
CA LEU A 37 -5.82 5.71 9.12
C LEU A 37 -5.15 4.54 9.83
N ARG A 38 -3.82 4.50 9.92
CA ARG A 38 -3.11 3.40 10.61
C ARG A 38 -3.58 3.21 12.05
N ALA A 39 -3.81 4.31 12.76
CA ALA A 39 -4.35 4.28 14.11
C ALA A 39 -5.76 3.67 14.20
N SER A 40 -6.63 3.83 13.19
CA SER A 40 -7.95 3.19 13.19
C SER A 40 -7.89 1.67 13.07
N TYR A 41 -6.77 1.12 12.59
CA TYR A 41 -6.46 -0.32 12.57
C TYR A 41 -5.55 -0.74 13.73
N GLY A 42 -5.33 0.13 14.73
CA GLY A 42 -4.53 -0.18 15.91
C GLY A 42 -3.01 -0.01 15.77
N GLU A 43 -2.51 0.39 14.60
CA GLU A 43 -1.09 0.67 14.40
C GLU A 43 -0.77 2.14 14.68
N ASN A 44 -0.06 2.38 15.79
CA ASN A 44 0.28 3.72 16.26
C ASN A 44 1.77 4.04 16.11
N ARG A 45 2.61 3.08 15.68
CA ARG A 45 4.04 3.30 15.48
C ARG A 45 4.29 4.20 14.26
N PRO A 46 5.38 4.98 14.23
CA PRO A 46 5.81 5.70 13.04
C PRO A 46 5.88 4.81 11.79
N LEU A 47 5.60 5.36 10.60
CA LEU A 47 5.64 4.58 9.35
C LEU A 47 7.03 4.01 9.06
N ILE A 48 8.08 4.77 9.42
CA ILE A 48 9.47 4.33 9.26
C ILE A 48 9.81 3.10 10.12
N GLU A 49 9.10 2.87 11.22
CA GLU A 49 9.30 1.71 12.09
C GLU A 49 8.49 0.50 11.62
N THR A 50 7.28 0.72 11.09
CA THR A 50 6.44 -0.33 10.50
C THR A 50 5.89 0.05 9.12
N PRO A 51 6.75 -0.05 8.09
CA PRO A 51 6.41 0.34 6.72
C PRO A 51 5.53 -0.67 5.98
N GLY A 52 5.39 -1.89 6.53
CA GLY A 52 4.58 -2.96 5.95
C GLY A 52 3.28 -3.18 6.70
N HIS A 53 2.20 -3.41 5.96
CA HIS A 53 0.87 -3.75 6.45
C HIS A 53 0.41 -5.03 5.76
N VAL A 54 0.12 -6.06 6.55
CA VAL A 54 -0.41 -7.33 6.04
C VAL A 54 -1.91 -7.35 6.26
N PHE A 55 -2.65 -7.59 5.18
CA PHE A 55 -4.10 -7.68 5.17
C PHE A 55 -4.51 -9.10 4.81
N GLN A 56 -5.49 -9.65 5.52
CA GLN A 56 -6.12 -10.92 5.15
C GLN A 56 -7.04 -10.72 3.94
N ARG A 57 -7.41 -11.82 3.28
CA ARG A 57 -8.35 -11.81 2.15
C ARG A 57 -9.65 -11.03 2.40
N LEU A 58 -10.17 -11.04 3.63
CA LEU A 58 -11.41 -10.32 3.98
C LEU A 58 -11.19 -8.82 4.21
N GLU A 59 -9.94 -8.36 4.28
CA GLU A 59 -9.52 -6.97 4.53
C GLU A 59 -9.05 -6.30 3.23
N GLN A 60 -9.51 -6.79 2.07
CA GLN A 60 -9.06 -6.31 0.77
C GLN A 60 -9.36 -4.81 0.54
N ASP A 61 -10.52 -4.34 1.02
CA ASP A 61 -10.89 -2.92 0.93
C ASP A 61 -9.96 -2.04 1.78
N ASP A 62 -9.43 -2.58 2.89
CA ASP A 62 -8.45 -1.89 3.72
C ASP A 62 -7.12 -1.77 2.98
N ALA A 63 -6.65 -2.87 2.36
CA ALA A 63 -5.46 -2.87 1.51
C ALA A 63 -5.60 -1.86 0.35
N ILE A 64 -6.75 -1.84 -0.33
CA ILE A 64 -7.05 -0.87 -1.39
C ILE A 64 -6.96 0.56 -0.88
N SER A 65 -7.50 0.83 0.31
CA SER A 65 -7.49 2.16 0.92
C SER A 65 -6.07 2.64 1.23
N PHE A 66 -5.23 1.77 1.77
CA PHE A 66 -3.82 2.06 2.04
C PHE A 66 -3.04 2.37 0.77
N VAL A 67 -3.16 1.51 -0.26
CA VAL A 67 -2.49 1.71 -1.56
C VAL A 67 -3.00 2.99 -2.23
N THR A 68 -4.30 3.25 -2.18
CA THR A 68 -4.91 4.46 -2.75
C THR A 68 -4.30 5.73 -2.15
N LEU A 69 -4.15 5.79 -0.82
CA LEU A 69 -3.53 6.94 -0.19
C LEU A 69 -2.04 7.06 -0.51
N GLY A 70 -1.30 5.96 -0.58
CA GLY A 70 0.09 5.98 -1.05
C GLY A 70 0.22 6.58 -2.44
N VAL A 71 -0.61 6.14 -3.38
CA VAL A 71 -0.63 6.68 -4.75
C VAL A 71 -1.04 8.16 -4.77
N LEU A 72 -2.05 8.56 -4.01
CA LEU A 72 -2.48 9.97 -3.93
C LEU A 72 -1.42 10.89 -3.31
N PHE A 73 -0.56 10.37 -2.45
CA PHE A 73 0.57 11.11 -1.86
C PHE A 73 1.86 10.98 -2.67
N LEU A 74 1.83 10.33 -3.83
CA LEU A 74 3.02 10.08 -4.67
C LEU A 74 4.12 9.35 -3.89
N TRP A 75 3.74 8.40 -3.05
CA TRP A 75 4.66 7.52 -2.33
C TRP A 75 4.97 6.26 -3.14
N ALA A 76 6.12 5.64 -2.88
CA ALA A 76 6.44 4.34 -3.44
C ALA A 76 5.84 3.21 -2.60
N VAL A 77 5.06 2.32 -3.24
CA VAL A 77 4.31 1.25 -2.60
C VAL A 77 4.44 -0.05 -3.39
N TYR A 78 4.93 -1.09 -2.74
CA TYR A 78 4.83 -2.46 -3.22
C TYR A 78 3.56 -3.12 -2.69
N VAL A 79 2.90 -3.89 -3.55
CA VAL A 79 1.81 -4.79 -3.18
C VAL A 79 2.24 -6.21 -3.55
N VAL A 80 2.31 -7.09 -2.57
CA VAL A 80 2.78 -8.47 -2.72
C VAL A 80 1.65 -9.41 -2.28
N GLY A 81 1.30 -10.39 -3.13
CA GLY A 81 0.35 -11.44 -2.76
C GLY A 81 1.03 -12.49 -1.90
N GLY A 82 0.33 -13.04 -0.91
CA GLY A 82 0.87 -14.05 0.02
C GLY A 82 1.41 -15.31 -0.66
N SER A 83 0.96 -15.62 -1.88
CA SER A 83 1.53 -16.70 -2.68
C SER A 83 2.93 -16.40 -3.26
N GLY A 84 3.37 -15.14 -3.23
CA GLY A 84 4.63 -14.67 -3.81
C GLY A 84 4.63 -14.48 -5.33
N ASN A 85 3.57 -14.89 -6.02
CA ASN A 85 3.51 -14.87 -7.49
C ASN A 85 2.93 -13.57 -8.08
N ARG A 86 2.55 -12.62 -7.22
CA ARG A 86 1.95 -11.35 -7.63
C ARG A 86 2.65 -10.18 -6.96
N LEU A 87 3.11 -9.25 -7.79
CA LEU A 87 3.75 -8.03 -7.37
C LEU A 87 3.29 -6.85 -8.23
N VAL A 88 2.92 -5.75 -7.57
CA VAL A 88 2.76 -4.44 -8.22
C VAL A 88 3.60 -3.42 -7.46
N HIS A 89 4.25 -2.53 -8.21
CA HIS A 89 4.99 -1.41 -7.65
C HIS A 89 4.43 -0.09 -8.20
N TYR A 90 3.95 0.75 -7.29
CA TYR A 90 3.61 2.14 -7.58
C TYR A 90 4.82 2.99 -7.16
N SER A 91 5.30 3.84 -8.06
CA SER A 91 6.28 4.88 -7.76
C SER A 91 5.80 6.21 -8.32
N HIS A 92 6.35 7.29 -7.78
CA HIS A 92 6.12 8.65 -8.26
C HIS A 92 6.83 8.95 -9.58
N ASP A 93 7.91 8.22 -9.90
CA ASP A 93 8.64 8.37 -11.16
C ASP A 93 7.99 7.53 -12.26
N GLU A 94 7.51 6.31 -11.96
CA GLU A 94 6.85 5.39 -12.91
C GLU A 94 5.94 4.36 -12.20
N VAL A 95 5.03 3.70 -12.95
CA VAL A 95 4.27 2.54 -12.45
C VAL A 95 4.84 1.25 -13.07
N GLY A 96 5.37 0.34 -12.25
CA GLY A 96 5.95 -0.95 -12.67
C GLY A 96 5.09 -2.16 -12.29
N TRP A 97 5.09 -3.21 -13.12
CA TRP A 97 4.39 -4.47 -12.84
C TRP A 97 5.21 -5.69 -13.27
N SER A 98 5.10 -6.79 -12.53
CA SER A 98 5.69 -8.09 -12.89
C SER A 98 4.77 -9.24 -12.46
N ALA A 99 4.48 -10.15 -13.39
CA ALA A 99 3.98 -11.48 -13.05
C ALA A 99 5.20 -12.41 -13.05
N LEU A 100 5.50 -13.02 -11.90
CA LEU A 100 6.49 -14.10 -11.81
C LEU A 100 5.80 -15.44 -12.09
#